data_AF-A0A923YJ37-F1
#
_entry.id   AF-A0A923YJ37-F1
#
_cell.length_a   1.000
_cell.length_b   1.000
_cell.length_c   1.000
_cell.angle_alpha   90.00
_cell.angle_beta   90.00
_cell.angle_gamma   90.00
#
_symmetry.space_group_name_H-M   'P 1'
#
loop_
_entity.id
_entity.type
_entity.pdbx_description
1 polymer ?
#
loop_
_entity_poly.entity_id
_entity_poly.type
_entity_poly.pdbx_seq_one_letter_code
_entity_poly.pdbx_strand_id
1 'polypeptide(L)'
;MALERFKELFWDAFHRPNLGSSRIFETWGNLEPTNDLLSGPLFSIYENGNCDYIFLKQEEHFQSITSPDDLMDWFQDLLKHYAEGLQDATPPVSEEETRDLQLLDYQLDIKAELCEIAYEICIERLSTN
;
A
#
# COMPACT_ATOMS: atom_id res chain seq x y z
N MET A 1 6.66 -17.32 -8.38
CA MET A 1 6.39 -17.49 -6.94
C MET A 1 5.99 -16.16 -6.31
N ALA A 2 6.74 -15.08 -6.56
CA ALA A 2 6.41 -13.72 -6.12
C ALA A 2 4.98 -13.27 -6.47
N LEU A 3 4.54 -13.39 -7.73
CA LEU A 3 3.19 -12.98 -8.14
C LEU A 3 2.05 -13.75 -7.44
N GLU A 4 2.23 -15.04 -7.14
CA GLU A 4 1.20 -15.82 -6.43
C GLU A 4 1.08 -15.36 -4.98
N ARG A 5 2.22 -15.17 -4.29
CA ARG A 5 2.25 -14.59 -2.94
C ARG A 5 1.64 -13.19 -2.91
N PHE A 6 1.97 -12.36 -3.89
CA PHE A 6 1.40 -11.02 -4.04
C PHE A 6 -0.14 -11.07 -4.11
N LYS A 7 -0.67 -11.98 -4.94
CA LYS A 7 -2.12 -12.15 -5.11
C LYS A 7 -2.82 -12.65 -3.85
N GLU A 8 -2.17 -13.52 -3.08
CA GLU A 8 -2.70 -13.99 -1.79
C GLU A 8 -2.85 -12.86 -0.77
N LEU A 9 -1.91 -11.91 -0.76
CA LEU A 9 -1.85 -10.83 0.23
C LEU A 9 -2.65 -9.58 -0.13
N PHE A 10 -2.89 -9.34 -1.42
CA PHE A 10 -3.41 -8.04 -1.90
C PHE A 10 -4.67 -7.59 -1.16
N TRP A 11 -5.64 -8.49 -1.00
CA TRP A 11 -6.90 -8.12 -0.35
C TRP A 11 -6.79 -7.96 1.16
N ASP A 12 -5.84 -8.62 1.82
CA ASP A 12 -5.58 -8.41 3.25
C ASP A 12 -5.12 -6.96 3.50
N ALA A 13 -4.36 -6.37 2.58
CA ALA A 13 -3.91 -4.99 2.65
C ALA A 13 -4.99 -3.94 2.29
N PHE A 14 -5.78 -4.18 1.24
CA PHE A 14 -6.60 -3.13 0.61
C PHE A 14 -8.13 -3.27 0.81
N HIS A 15 -8.61 -4.35 1.43
CA HIS A 15 -10.03 -4.42 1.79
C HIS A 15 -10.39 -3.34 2.81
N ARG A 16 -11.62 -2.82 2.70
CA ARG A 16 -12.17 -1.90 3.70
C ARG A 16 -12.22 -2.58 5.08
N PRO A 17 -11.53 -2.04 6.09
CA PRO A 17 -11.52 -2.64 7.42
C PRO A 17 -12.88 -2.47 8.11
N ASN A 18 -13.26 -3.46 8.92
CA ASN A 18 -14.45 -3.40 9.76
C ASN A 18 -14.13 -2.76 11.11
N LEU A 19 -14.08 -1.43 11.14
CA LEU A 19 -13.73 -0.63 12.32
C LEU A 19 -14.96 -0.36 13.20
N GLY A 20 -14.82 -0.49 14.52
CA GLY A 20 -15.89 -0.24 15.48
C GLY A 20 -15.97 1.21 15.97
N SER A 21 -14.81 1.84 16.15
CA SER A 21 -14.69 3.22 16.63
C SER A 21 -14.89 4.23 15.51
N SER A 22 -15.77 5.20 15.73
CA SER A 22 -15.97 6.33 14.80
C SER A 22 -14.71 7.18 14.64
N ARG A 23 -13.89 7.33 15.69
CA ARG A 23 -12.65 8.12 15.64
C ARG A 23 -11.61 7.45 14.74
N ILE A 24 -11.41 6.15 14.91
CA ILE A 24 -10.46 5.39 14.07
C ILE A 24 -10.99 5.25 12.65
N PHE A 25 -12.30 5.12 12.46
CA PHE A 25 -12.92 5.16 11.14
C PHE A 25 -12.69 6.49 10.42
N GLU A 26 -12.76 7.61 11.12
CA GLU A 26 -12.42 8.93 10.57
C GLU A 26 -10.92 9.03 10.21
N THR A 27 -10.03 8.54 11.08
CA THR A 27 -8.59 8.44 10.76
C THR A 27 -8.35 7.63 9.49
N TRP A 28 -8.94 6.43 9.38
CA TRP A 28 -8.86 5.60 8.18
C TRP A 28 -9.40 6.32 6.94
N GLY A 29 -10.55 7.00 7.07
CA GLY A 29 -11.12 7.79 5.98
C GLY A 29 -10.22 8.93 5.49
N ASN A 30 -9.41 9.52 6.38
CA ASN A 30 -8.42 10.53 6.00
C ASN A 30 -7.19 9.93 5.30
N LEU A 31 -6.91 8.65 5.53
CA LEU A 31 -5.80 7.91 4.92
C LEU A 31 -6.19 7.23 3.59
N GLU A 32 -7.47 7.13 3.26
CA GLU A 32 -7.97 6.54 2.01
C GLU A 32 -7.31 7.12 0.75
N PRO A 33 -7.06 8.44 0.60
CA PRO A 33 -6.35 8.95 -0.58
C PRO A 33 -4.95 8.35 -0.76
N THR A 34 -4.23 8.12 0.34
CA THR A 34 -2.92 7.43 0.30
C THR A 34 -3.08 5.96 -0.02
N ASN A 35 -4.13 5.33 0.50
CA ASN A 35 -4.50 3.95 0.20
C ASN A 35 -4.81 3.77 -1.29
N ASP A 36 -5.57 4.69 -1.89
CA ASP A 36 -5.89 4.71 -3.32
C ASP A 36 -4.62 4.85 -4.18
N LEU A 37 -3.73 5.78 -3.82
CA LEU A 37 -2.45 5.97 -4.51
C LEU A 37 -1.59 4.70 -4.48
N LEU A 38 -1.50 4.02 -3.33
CA LEU A 38 -0.81 2.73 -3.23
C LEU A 38 -1.50 1.62 -4.04
N SER A 39 -2.83 1.56 -3.96
CA SER A 39 -3.60 0.45 -4.52
C SER A 39 -3.58 0.41 -6.04
N GLY A 40 -3.51 1.56 -6.73
CA GLY A 40 -3.47 1.63 -8.20
C GLY A 40 -2.38 0.77 -8.84
N PRO A 41 -1.08 1.09 -8.60
CA PRO A 41 0.04 0.30 -9.12
C PRO A 41 0.04 -1.13 -8.64
N LEU A 42 -0.29 -1.36 -7.37
CA LEU A 42 -0.33 -2.71 -6.80
C LEU A 42 -1.48 -3.55 -7.40
N PHE A 43 -2.60 -2.93 -7.77
CA PHE A 43 -3.73 -3.61 -8.40
C PHE A 43 -3.40 -4.02 -9.84
N SER A 44 -2.70 -3.19 -10.61
CA SER A 44 -2.20 -3.60 -11.93
C SER A 44 -1.31 -4.84 -11.82
N ILE A 45 -0.37 -4.85 -10.87
CA ILE A 45 0.47 -6.02 -10.61
C ILE A 45 -0.38 -7.23 -10.18
N TYR A 46 -1.37 -7.04 -9.31
CA TYR A 46 -2.30 -8.09 -8.92
C TYR A 46 -3.01 -8.73 -10.12
N GLU A 47 -3.57 -7.93 -11.03
CA GLU A 47 -4.38 -8.46 -12.14
C GLU A 47 -3.54 -9.24 -13.16
N ASN A 48 -2.36 -8.73 -13.53
CA ASN A 48 -1.64 -9.22 -14.70
C ASN A 48 -0.11 -9.25 -14.53
N GLY A 49 0.42 -8.96 -13.34
CA GLY A 49 1.86 -8.90 -13.08
C GLY A 49 2.57 -7.80 -13.85
N ASN A 50 1.84 -6.75 -14.26
CA ASN A 50 2.36 -5.66 -15.07
C ASN A 50 2.56 -4.39 -14.24
N CYS A 51 3.77 -3.84 -14.32
CA CYS A 51 4.10 -2.52 -13.80
C CYS A 51 4.68 -1.58 -14.87
N ASP A 52 4.66 -1.96 -16.14
CA ASP A 52 5.23 -1.18 -17.26
C ASP A 52 4.59 0.21 -17.33
N TYR A 53 3.27 0.30 -17.07
CA TYR A 53 2.50 1.53 -17.18
C TYR A 53 2.96 2.64 -16.22
N ILE A 54 3.48 2.27 -15.04
CA ILE A 54 4.05 3.19 -14.05
C ILE A 54 5.21 3.96 -14.72
N PHE A 55 6.08 3.23 -15.42
CA PHE A 55 7.27 3.79 -16.06
C PHE A 55 6.97 4.49 -17.39
N LEU A 56 5.76 4.39 -17.92
CA LEU A 56 5.30 5.18 -19.08
C LEU A 56 4.99 6.63 -18.72
N LYS A 57 4.93 6.99 -17.43
CA LYS A 57 4.78 8.37 -16.93
C LYS A 57 3.56 9.12 -17.49
N GLN A 58 2.49 8.38 -17.77
CA GLN A 58 1.25 8.96 -18.29
C GLN A 58 0.43 9.64 -17.19
N GLU A 59 0.63 9.25 -15.93
CA GLU A 59 -0.02 9.83 -14.76
C GLU A 59 0.93 10.78 -14.03
N GLU A 60 0.38 11.87 -13.49
CA GLU A 60 1.14 12.97 -12.88
C GLU A 60 2.03 12.49 -11.73
N HIS A 61 1.50 11.62 -10.86
CA HIS A 61 2.21 11.10 -9.70
C HIS A 61 3.31 10.08 -10.05
N PHE A 62 3.39 9.61 -11.30
CA PHE A 62 4.45 8.72 -11.77
C PHE A 62 5.56 9.43 -12.57
N GLN A 63 5.47 10.74 -12.81
CA GLN A 63 6.43 11.43 -13.69
C GLN A 63 7.90 11.32 -13.26
N SER A 64 8.14 11.28 -11.95
CA SER A 64 9.48 11.11 -11.37
C SER A 64 9.95 9.66 -11.26
N ILE A 65 9.07 8.68 -11.44
CA ILE A 65 9.39 7.27 -11.28
C ILE A 65 10.00 6.75 -12.59
N THR A 66 11.29 6.46 -12.59
CA THR A 66 12.04 6.06 -13.80
C THR A 66 12.62 4.66 -13.72
N SER A 67 12.62 4.08 -12.52
CA SER A 67 13.21 2.80 -12.20
C SER A 67 12.42 2.11 -11.07
N PRO A 68 12.59 0.79 -10.89
CA PRO A 68 12.05 0.11 -9.70
C PRO A 68 12.52 0.72 -8.38
N ASP A 69 13.74 1.25 -8.32
CA ASP A 69 14.26 1.94 -7.13
C ASP A 69 13.44 3.20 -6.82
N ASP A 70 13.19 4.04 -7.83
CA ASP A 70 12.33 5.23 -7.67
C ASP A 70 10.90 4.86 -7.24
N LEU A 71 10.39 3.71 -7.71
CA LEU A 71 9.08 3.20 -7.33
C LEU A 71 9.06 2.75 -5.86
N MET A 72 10.12 2.08 -5.41
CA MET A 72 10.27 1.68 -4.01
C MET A 72 10.38 2.90 -3.09
N ASP A 73 11.17 3.90 -3.45
CA ASP A 73 11.25 5.15 -2.69
C ASP A 73 9.87 5.83 -2.57
N TRP A 74 9.13 5.88 -3.69
CA TRP A 74 7.76 6.42 -3.71
C TRP A 74 6.79 5.62 -2.82
N PHE A 75 6.86 4.27 -2.84
CA PHE A 75 6.08 3.43 -1.94
C PHE A 75 6.42 3.70 -0.47
N GLN A 76 7.70 3.82 -0.13
CA GLN A 76 8.14 4.11 1.25
C GLN A 76 7.62 5.45 1.75
N ASP A 77 7.61 6.48 0.90
CA ASP A 77 7.04 7.78 1.25
C ASP A 77 5.54 7.70 1.55
N LEU A 78 4.77 6.94 0.76
CA LEU A 78 3.34 6.73 1.01
C LEU A 78 3.08 5.90 2.26
N LEU A 79 3.83 4.82 2.48
CA LEU A 79 3.73 3.99 3.69
C LEU A 79 4.05 4.80 4.94
N LYS A 80 5.08 5.65 4.88
CA LYS A 80 5.44 6.56 5.97
C LYS A 80 4.31 7.55 6.25
N HIS A 81 3.74 8.17 5.23
CA HIS A 81 2.61 9.08 5.41
C HIS A 81 1.40 8.38 6.04
N TYR A 82 1.11 7.15 5.61
CA TYR A 82 0.06 6.33 6.21
C TYR A 82 0.34 6.02 7.69
N ALA A 83 1.58 5.63 8.01
CA ALA A 83 2.01 5.34 9.38
C ALA A 83 1.92 6.57 10.30
N GLU A 84 2.31 7.75 9.81
CA GLU A 84 2.19 9.02 10.53
C GLU A 84 0.73 9.33 10.87
N GLY A 85 -0.21 9.10 9.93
CA GLY A 85 -1.64 9.29 10.21
C GLY A 85 -2.21 8.32 11.24
N LEU A 86 -1.71 7.07 11.31
CA LEU A 86 -2.06 6.14 12.39
C LEU A 86 -1.47 6.58 13.74
N GLN A 87 -0.25 7.13 13.73
CA GLN A 87 0.41 7.64 14.93
C GLN A 87 -0.38 8.81 15.54
N ASP A 88 -0.97 9.69 14.73
CA ASP A 88 -1.82 10.79 15.19
C ASP A 88 -3.09 10.30 15.92
N ALA A 89 -3.54 9.07 15.65
CA ALA A 89 -4.65 8.45 16.36
C ALA A 89 -4.25 7.75 17.68
N THR A 90 -2.97 7.72 18.02
CA THR A 90 -2.42 7.07 19.21
C THR A 90 -2.28 8.07 20.39
N PRO A 91 -2.56 7.68 21.65
CA PRO A 91 -2.97 6.34 22.10
C PRO A 91 -4.47 6.05 21.92
N PRO A 92 -4.85 4.76 21.81
CA PRO A 92 -6.26 4.38 21.89
C PRO A 92 -6.85 4.74 23.25
N VAL A 93 -8.13 5.13 23.27
CA VAL A 93 -8.87 5.44 24.51
C VAL A 93 -9.81 4.33 24.95
N SER A 94 -9.92 3.23 24.18
CA SER A 94 -10.74 2.07 24.50
C SER A 94 -10.17 0.77 23.92
N GLU A 95 -10.65 -0.38 24.41
CA GLU A 95 -10.30 -1.70 23.84
C GLU A 95 -10.79 -1.88 22.40
N GLU A 96 -11.87 -1.20 22.01
CA GLU A 96 -12.33 -1.17 20.62
C GLU A 96 -11.31 -0.45 19.72
N GLU A 97 -10.86 0.74 20.12
CA GLU A 97 -9.83 1.47 19.38
C GLU A 97 -8.50 0.73 19.33
N THR A 98 -8.13 0.01 20.39
CA THR A 98 -6.95 -0.85 20.38
C THR A 98 -7.05 -1.91 19.29
N ARG A 99 -8.21 -2.57 19.14
CA ARG A 99 -8.43 -3.59 18.11
C ARG A 99 -8.45 -2.99 16.71
N ASP A 100 -9.08 -1.83 16.55
CA ASP A 100 -9.15 -1.11 15.28
C ASP A 100 -7.77 -0.65 14.81
N LEU A 101 -6.95 -0.06 15.70
CA LEU A 101 -5.57 0.32 15.38
C LEU A 101 -4.71 -0.90 15.05
N GLN A 102 -4.82 -2.00 15.81
CA GLN A 102 -4.12 -3.25 15.49
C GLN A 102 -4.48 -3.80 14.11
N LEU A 103 -5.74 -3.67 13.69
CA LEU A 103 -6.16 -4.07 12.34
C LEU A 103 -5.51 -3.17 11.27
N LEU A 104 -5.48 -1.85 11.49
CA LEU A 104 -4.86 -0.92 10.55
C LEU A 104 -3.33 -1.08 10.48
N ASP A 105 -2.67 -1.34 11.61
CA ASP A 105 -1.25 -1.66 11.68
C ASP A 105 -0.96 -2.95 10.91
N TYR A 106 -1.75 -4.01 11.11
CA TYR A 106 -1.64 -5.24 10.33
C TYR A 106 -1.77 -4.97 8.83
N GLN A 107 -2.76 -4.17 8.41
CA GLN A 107 -2.91 -3.81 7.00
C GLN A 107 -1.71 -3.01 6.47
N LEU A 108 -1.10 -2.14 7.29
CA LEU A 108 0.11 -1.40 6.92
C LEU A 108 1.31 -2.33 6.72
N ASP A 109 1.49 -3.31 7.61
CA ASP A 109 2.55 -4.31 7.48
C ASP A 109 2.42 -5.11 6.18
N ILE A 110 1.19 -5.54 5.83
CA ILE A 110 0.96 -6.26 4.56
C ILE A 110 1.15 -5.33 3.36
N LYS A 111 0.81 -4.04 3.44
CA LYS A 111 1.12 -3.07 2.37
C LYS A 111 2.63 -2.96 2.14
N ALA A 112 3.44 -2.94 3.21
CA ALA A 112 4.89 -2.92 3.10
C ALA A 112 5.42 -4.20 2.41
N GLU A 113 4.94 -5.38 2.83
CA GLU A 113 5.31 -6.65 2.17
C GLU A 113 4.92 -6.66 0.68
N LEU A 114 3.73 -6.14 0.33
CA LEU A 114 3.31 -6.02 -1.06
C LEU A 114 4.22 -5.08 -1.86
N CYS A 115 4.66 -3.96 -1.29
CA CYS A 115 5.58 -3.03 -1.97
C CYS A 115 6.94 -3.69 -2.28
N GLU A 116 7.46 -4.50 -1.35
CA GLU A 116 8.68 -5.29 -1.55
C GLU A 116 8.51 -6.32 -2.67
N ILE A 117 7.42 -7.09 -2.65
CA ILE A 117 7.16 -8.10 -3.69
C ILE A 117 6.90 -7.43 -5.05
N ALA A 118 6.21 -6.28 -5.08
CA ALA A 118 6.01 -5.50 -6.32
C ALA A 118 7.34 -5.07 -6.94
N TYR A 119 8.27 -4.59 -6.11
CA TYR A 119 9.61 -4.22 -6.54
C TYR A 119 10.37 -5.40 -7.17
N GLU A 120 10.33 -6.58 -6.53
CA GLU A 120 10.91 -7.81 -7.09
C GLU A 120 10.32 -8.16 -8.46
N ILE A 121 8.98 -8.14 -8.58
CA ILE A 121 8.27 -8.41 -9.84
C ILE A 121 8.72 -7.43 -10.93
N CYS A 122 8.85 -6.14 -10.60
CA CYS A 122 9.26 -5.13 -11.57
C CYS A 122 10.71 -5.31 -12.04
N ILE A 123 11.64 -5.66 -11.15
CA ILE A 123 13.02 -5.96 -11.53
C ILE A 123 13.09 -7.17 -12.46
N GLU A 124 12.42 -8.27 -12.11
CA GLU A 124 12.44 -9.49 -12.91
C GLU A 124 11.91 -9.24 -14.32
N ARG A 125 10.83 -8.45 -14.42
CA ARG A 125 10.18 -8.10 -15.69
C ARG A 125 11.04 -7.18 -16.56
N LEU A 126 11.66 -6.17 -15.97
CA LEU A 126 12.54 -5.25 -16.71
C LEU A 126 13.87 -5.91 -17.11
N SER A 127 14.30 -6.94 -16.41
CA SER A 127 15.51 -7.72 -16.74
C SER A 127 15.29 -8.74 -17.86
N THR A 128 14.03 -9.06 -18.18
CA THR A 128 13.65 -10.05 -19.21
C THR A 128 13.19 -9.43 -20.53
N ASN A 129 13.02 -8.10 -20.58
CA ASN A 129 12.77 -7.31 -21.79
C ASN A 129 14.05 -6.70 -22.35
#